data_AF-A0A157ZX10-F1
#
_entry.id   AF-A0A157ZX10-F1
#
_cell.length_a   1.000
_cell.length_b   1.000
_cell.length_c   1.000
_cell.angle_alpha   90.00
_cell.angle_beta   90.00
_cell.angle_gamma   90.00
#
_symmetry.space_group_name_H-M   'P 1'
#
loop_
_entity.id
_entity.type
_entity.pdbx_description
1 polymer ?
#
loop_
_entity_poly.entity_id
_entity_poly.type
_entity_poly.pdbx_seq_one_letter_code
_entity_poly.pdbx_strand_id
1 'polypeptide(L)'
;MSKVINSEPDARWMVCGSSTTSSVSNIARKEVKVPSVKLLFLLFWVKGKFGGYLYSEAAKTRMHNIKNSSWYKERAHEIHCPDIEDVSEIIDIIPRYIEKFGGKSKVRVKEISCHSHSGGDGPLGSVNPARFSFDTPGEFGQMKLEGWESIDFNWSSDCPRFIIYGCDSALEAPPVDHINSTNYKNFAKTLSTKKNFENVEVWGQSTKSVPSFLPDYRITSAARDMRTGWWAGETYQIAAGMGGGWKATDIGGYITNHRTDQKYIEEHFDPAKPMHCYINGVKIRSTHQGYFNDHRN
;
A
#
# COMPACT_ATOMS: atom_id res chain seq x y z
N MET A 1 -62.51 51.80 -46.40
CA MET A 1 -63.17 52.51 -45.28
C MET A 1 -62.08 52.86 -44.26
N SER A 2 -61.31 53.93 -44.45
CA SER A 2 -61.60 55.34 -44.10
C SER A 2 -61.72 55.60 -42.59
N LYS A 3 -60.63 56.05 -41.95
CA LYS A 3 -60.44 57.38 -41.34
C LYS A 3 -59.08 57.39 -40.60
N VAL A 4 -58.08 58.18 -41.03
CA VAL A 4 -57.89 59.64 -40.77
C VAL A 4 -57.62 59.87 -39.27
N ILE A 5 -56.61 60.57 -38.75
CA ILE A 5 -55.35 61.27 -39.15
C ILE A 5 -55.04 62.20 -37.93
N ASN A 6 -53.79 62.66 -37.80
CA ASN A 6 -53.25 63.77 -36.98
C ASN A 6 -52.84 63.43 -35.52
N SER A 7 -51.67 63.84 -35.02
CA SER A 7 -50.82 64.99 -35.38
C SER A 7 -49.32 64.79 -35.05
N GLU A 8 -48.46 65.24 -35.96
CA GLU A 8 -47.02 65.59 -35.80
C GLU A 8 -46.81 66.87 -34.95
N PRO A 9 -45.58 67.42 -34.75
CA PRO A 9 -44.24 66.88 -34.45
C PRO A 9 -43.51 67.69 -33.33
N ASP A 10 -42.17 67.59 -33.29
CA ASP A 10 -41.16 68.53 -32.75
C ASP A 10 -40.36 68.19 -31.46
N ALA A 11 -39.18 67.62 -31.70
CA ALA A 11 -37.86 68.18 -31.41
C ALA A 11 -37.49 68.62 -29.97
N ARG A 12 -36.49 67.95 -29.36
CA ARG A 12 -35.12 68.47 -29.15
C ARG A 12 -34.32 67.77 -28.01
N TRP A 13 -33.06 67.47 -28.33
CA TRP A 13 -31.81 67.39 -27.51
C TRP A 13 -31.62 66.37 -26.35
N MET A 14 -30.68 65.44 -26.63
CA MET A 14 -29.50 64.99 -25.85
C MET A 14 -29.44 65.00 -24.30
N VAL A 15 -29.18 63.78 -23.78
CA VAL A 15 -28.06 63.32 -22.91
C VAL A 15 -28.26 63.15 -21.39
N CYS A 16 -27.78 61.96 -20.96
CA CYS A 16 -27.26 61.50 -19.67
C CYS A 16 -28.20 60.87 -18.62
N GLY A 17 -27.97 59.56 -18.40
CA GLY A 17 -27.89 59.01 -17.05
C GLY A 17 -28.95 57.98 -16.68
N SER A 18 -28.64 56.70 -16.82
CA SER A 18 -28.34 55.80 -15.68
C SER A 18 -28.64 54.33 -16.00
N SER A 19 -27.74 53.53 -15.46
CA SER A 19 -27.63 52.08 -15.47
C SER A 19 -28.86 51.31 -15.01
N THR A 20 -29.09 50.16 -15.63
CA THR A 20 -29.15 48.89 -14.86
C THR A 20 -28.90 47.70 -15.77
N THR A 21 -27.75 47.09 -15.52
CA THR A 21 -27.23 45.82 -16.04
C THR A 21 -28.02 44.64 -15.48
N SER A 22 -28.42 43.70 -16.34
CA SER A 22 -28.70 42.32 -15.93
C SER A 22 -27.52 41.45 -16.34
N SER A 23 -26.66 41.11 -15.37
CA SER A 23 -25.53 40.20 -15.56
C SER A 23 -26.02 38.77 -15.77
N VAL A 24 -25.76 38.22 -16.94
CA VAL A 24 -25.81 36.76 -17.18
C VAL A 24 -24.78 36.12 -16.25
N SER A 25 -25.25 35.34 -15.28
CA SER A 25 -24.40 34.61 -14.34
C SER A 25 -23.60 33.56 -15.10
N ASN A 26 -22.35 33.87 -15.40
CA ASN A 26 -21.35 32.86 -15.75
C ASN A 26 -21.18 31.95 -14.53
N ILE A 27 -21.80 30.76 -14.57
CA ILE A 27 -21.48 29.68 -13.64
C ILE A 27 -20.02 29.30 -13.95
N ALA A 28 -19.10 29.88 -13.18
CA ALA A 28 -17.69 29.54 -13.24
C ALA A 28 -17.57 28.03 -13.02
N ARG A 29 -17.24 27.28 -14.09
CA ARG A 29 -16.73 25.92 -13.95
C ARG A 29 -15.53 26.04 -13.04
N LYS A 30 -15.64 25.48 -11.83
CA LYS A 30 -14.52 25.34 -10.89
C LYS A 30 -13.40 24.64 -11.68
N GLU A 31 -12.39 25.39 -12.11
CA GLU A 31 -11.18 24.81 -12.69
C GLU A 31 -10.62 23.87 -11.62
N VAL A 32 -10.77 22.58 -11.85
CA VAL A 32 -10.15 21.58 -11.02
C VAL A 32 -8.65 21.68 -11.32
N LYS A 33 -7.91 22.29 -10.40
CA LYS A 33 -6.45 22.29 -10.44
C LYS A 33 -5.98 20.85 -10.29
N VAL A 34 -5.63 20.21 -11.42
CA VAL A 34 -5.02 18.88 -11.42
C VAL A 34 -3.70 18.99 -10.66
N PRO A 35 -3.43 18.14 -9.67
CA PRO A 35 -2.14 18.12 -8.98
C PRO A 35 -1.01 18.01 -10.00
N SER A 36 -0.01 18.89 -9.90
CA SER A 36 1.12 18.91 -10.84
C SER A 36 2.00 17.66 -10.73
N VAL A 37 1.92 16.95 -9.60
CA VAL A 37 2.63 15.71 -9.29
C VAL A 37 1.65 14.68 -8.72
N LYS A 38 1.72 13.45 -9.24
CA LYS A 38 0.99 12.28 -8.74
C LYS A 38 1.86 11.49 -7.76
N LEU A 39 1.26 11.01 -6.68
CA LEU A 39 1.85 10.03 -5.78
C LEU A 39 1.47 8.62 -6.22
N LEU A 40 2.47 7.77 -6.42
CA LEU A 40 2.31 6.40 -6.89
C LEU A 40 2.50 5.41 -5.74
N PHE A 41 1.58 4.46 -5.64
CA PHE A 41 1.60 3.35 -4.68
C PHE A 41 1.58 2.05 -5.49
N LEU A 42 2.62 1.22 -5.34
CA LEU A 42 2.70 -0.09 -6.01
C LEU A 42 2.77 -1.19 -4.95
N LEU A 43 1.69 -1.96 -4.87
CA LEU A 43 1.47 -2.98 -3.85
C LEU A 43 1.65 -4.35 -4.49
N PHE A 44 2.90 -4.76 -4.68
CA PHE A 44 3.24 -6.00 -5.36
C PHE A 44 2.74 -7.21 -4.59
N TRP A 45 2.26 -8.22 -5.30
CA TRP A 45 1.94 -9.52 -4.72
C TRP A 45 2.46 -10.65 -5.61
N VAL A 46 2.89 -11.73 -4.98
CA VAL A 46 3.46 -12.88 -5.71
C VAL A 46 2.35 -13.84 -6.10
N LYS A 47 2.30 -14.20 -7.39
CA LYS A 47 1.45 -15.28 -7.93
C LYS A 47 2.27 -16.54 -8.17
N GLY A 48 1.63 -17.67 -8.47
CA GLY A 48 2.31 -18.93 -8.79
C GLY A 48 2.59 -19.83 -7.59
N LYS A 49 3.64 -20.67 -7.68
CA LYS A 49 4.00 -21.73 -6.71
C LYS A 49 4.09 -21.27 -5.25
N PHE A 50 4.72 -20.12 -5.01
CA PHE A 50 4.86 -19.52 -3.69
C PHE A 50 3.94 -18.32 -3.50
N GLY A 51 3.07 -18.09 -4.48
CA GLY A 51 2.02 -17.08 -4.47
C GLY A 51 0.66 -17.65 -4.13
N GLY A 52 -0.37 -16.80 -4.14
CA GLY A 52 -1.73 -17.25 -3.91
C GLY A 52 -2.71 -16.14 -3.55
N TYR A 53 -3.97 -16.54 -3.38
CA TYR A 53 -5.08 -15.63 -3.05
C TYR A 53 -4.78 -14.78 -1.83
N LEU A 54 -4.17 -15.34 -0.79
CA LEU A 54 -3.72 -14.59 0.40
C LEU A 54 -2.98 -13.30 0.04
N TYR A 55 -1.94 -13.37 -0.79
CA TYR A 55 -1.13 -12.19 -1.11
C TYR A 55 -1.88 -11.19 -1.98
N SER A 56 -2.68 -11.68 -2.94
CA SER A 56 -3.50 -10.81 -3.76
C SER A 56 -4.57 -10.07 -2.94
N GLU A 57 -5.22 -10.75 -2.00
CA GLU A 57 -6.23 -10.16 -1.13
C GLU A 57 -5.60 -9.24 -0.08
N ALA A 58 -4.38 -9.54 0.38
CA ALA A 58 -3.63 -8.63 1.26
C ALA A 58 -3.24 -7.32 0.57
N ALA A 59 -2.74 -7.40 -0.67
CA ALA A 59 -2.43 -6.21 -1.47
C ALA A 59 -3.70 -5.39 -1.77
N LYS A 60 -4.82 -6.04 -2.10
CA LYS A 60 -6.10 -5.38 -2.33
C LYS A 60 -6.65 -4.74 -1.05
N THR A 61 -6.49 -5.40 0.11
CA THR A 61 -6.86 -4.84 1.42
C THR A 61 -6.06 -3.57 1.68
N ARG A 62 -4.73 -3.59 1.47
CA ARG A 62 -3.91 -2.37 1.59
C ARG A 62 -4.40 -1.25 0.66
N MET A 63 -4.70 -1.57 -0.60
CA MET A 63 -5.26 -0.61 -1.56
C MET A 63 -6.59 -0.02 -1.06
N HIS A 64 -7.48 -0.87 -0.53
CA HIS A 64 -8.76 -0.45 0.04
C HIS A 64 -8.55 0.52 1.20
N ASN A 65 -7.65 0.20 2.12
CA ASN A 65 -7.36 1.03 3.30
C ASN A 65 -6.80 2.40 2.90
N ILE A 66 -5.92 2.43 1.90
CA ILE A 66 -5.42 3.70 1.36
C ILE A 66 -6.59 4.51 0.76
N LYS A 67 -7.42 3.91 -0.10
CA LYS A 67 -8.51 4.62 -0.79
C LYS A 67 -9.57 5.17 0.17
N ASN A 68 -9.78 4.53 1.32
CA ASN A 68 -10.72 4.99 2.34
C ASN A 68 -10.08 5.90 3.40
N SER A 69 -8.79 6.18 3.32
CA SER A 69 -8.14 7.09 4.25
C SER A 69 -8.52 8.55 3.99
N SER A 70 -8.63 9.35 5.06
CA SER A 70 -8.99 10.77 4.98
C SER A 70 -8.00 11.63 4.18
N TRP A 71 -6.75 11.17 4.04
CA TRP A 71 -5.71 11.86 3.29
C TRP A 71 -5.66 11.48 1.81
N TYR A 72 -6.41 10.45 1.38
CA TYR A 72 -6.43 10.02 -0.01
C TYR A 72 -7.06 11.06 -0.93
N LYS A 73 -6.45 11.25 -2.10
CA LYS A 73 -6.88 12.20 -3.12
C LYS A 73 -6.91 11.50 -4.47
N GLU A 74 -8.10 11.12 -4.93
CA GLU A 74 -8.29 10.35 -6.18
C GLU A 74 -7.54 10.94 -7.39
N ARG A 75 -7.54 12.27 -7.54
CA ARG A 75 -6.85 12.93 -8.67
C ARG A 75 -5.32 12.98 -8.53
N ALA A 76 -4.81 12.83 -7.31
CA ALA A 76 -3.39 12.95 -7.00
C ALA A 76 -2.71 11.60 -6.77
N HIS A 77 -3.44 10.54 -6.42
CA HIS A 77 -2.88 9.28 -5.94
C HIS A 77 -3.24 8.14 -6.89
N GLU A 78 -2.22 7.50 -7.46
CA GLU A 78 -2.33 6.32 -8.30
C GLU A 78 -1.94 5.08 -7.49
N ILE A 79 -2.84 4.10 -7.36
CA ILE A 79 -2.62 2.92 -6.53
C ILE A 79 -2.86 1.67 -7.37
N HIS A 80 -1.89 0.77 -7.39
CA HIS A 80 -1.95 -0.47 -8.16
C HIS A 80 -1.43 -1.67 -7.37
N CYS A 81 -1.97 -2.84 -7.67
CA CYS A 81 -1.55 -4.11 -7.10
C CYS A 81 -0.98 -5.04 -8.19
N PRO A 82 0.19 -4.71 -8.78
CA PRO A 82 0.80 -5.56 -9.80
C PRO A 82 1.15 -6.94 -9.25
N ASP A 83 0.82 -7.98 -9.99
CA ASP A 83 1.29 -9.34 -9.74
C ASP A 83 2.68 -9.56 -10.32
N ILE A 84 3.47 -10.39 -9.64
CA ILE A 84 4.79 -10.84 -10.09
C ILE A 84 4.97 -12.33 -9.81
N GLU A 85 5.75 -13.00 -10.66
CA GLU A 85 6.29 -14.34 -10.35
C GLU A 85 7.78 -14.27 -10.03
N ASP A 86 8.48 -13.36 -10.69
CA ASP A 86 9.90 -13.11 -10.54
C ASP A 86 10.09 -11.77 -9.84
N VAL A 87 10.76 -11.77 -8.69
CA VAL A 87 10.98 -10.56 -7.89
C VAL A 87 11.78 -9.49 -8.64
N SER A 88 12.64 -9.89 -9.59
CA SER A 88 13.38 -8.96 -10.44
C SER A 88 12.52 -8.26 -11.49
N GLU A 89 11.25 -8.64 -11.69
CA GLU A 89 10.30 -7.89 -12.52
C GLU A 89 10.03 -6.49 -11.95
N ILE A 90 10.17 -6.32 -10.63
CA ILE A 90 10.00 -5.02 -9.95
C ILE A 90 10.91 -3.94 -10.57
N ILE A 91 12.13 -4.31 -10.96
CA ILE A 91 13.12 -3.42 -11.59
C ILE A 91 12.52 -2.75 -12.84
N ASP A 92 11.70 -3.48 -13.61
CA ASP A 92 11.12 -2.95 -14.84
C ASP A 92 9.70 -2.42 -14.64
N ILE A 93 8.94 -2.94 -13.67
CA ILE A 93 7.55 -2.53 -13.45
C ILE A 93 7.50 -1.09 -12.92
N ILE A 94 8.36 -0.75 -11.95
CA ILE A 94 8.39 0.60 -11.35
C ILE A 94 8.60 1.71 -12.40
N PRO A 95 9.66 1.68 -13.23
CA PRO A 95 9.86 2.71 -14.25
C PRO A 95 8.72 2.73 -15.27
N ARG A 96 8.15 1.58 -15.65
CA ARG A 96 6.98 1.52 -16.54
C ARG A 96 5.77 2.27 -15.99
N TYR A 97 5.48 2.15 -14.69
CA TYR A 97 4.39 2.90 -14.06
C TYR A 97 4.69 4.40 -13.93
N ILE A 98 5.95 4.77 -13.64
CA ILE A 98 6.36 6.17 -13.62
C ILE A 98 6.14 6.81 -15.00
N GLU A 99 6.60 6.17 -16.08
CA GLU A 99 6.42 6.67 -17.45
C GLU A 99 4.95 6.72 -17.87
N LYS A 100 4.17 5.68 -17.54
CA LYS A 100 2.72 5.62 -17.81
C LYS A 100 1.96 6.85 -17.28
N PHE A 101 2.40 7.43 -16.16
CA PHE A 101 1.73 8.56 -15.51
C PHE A 101 2.43 9.91 -15.72
N GLY A 102 3.30 10.03 -16.73
CA GLY A 102 3.91 11.29 -17.15
C GLY A 102 5.38 11.46 -16.78
N GLY A 103 6.05 10.38 -16.38
CA GLY A 103 7.49 10.32 -16.14
C GLY A 103 7.95 10.92 -14.81
N LYS A 104 9.26 10.87 -14.59
CA LYS A 104 9.90 11.27 -13.32
C LYS A 104 9.64 12.72 -12.90
N SER A 105 9.22 13.62 -13.80
CA SER A 105 8.88 14.99 -13.43
C SER A 105 7.45 15.14 -12.87
N LYS A 106 6.57 14.17 -13.12
CA LYS A 106 5.14 14.22 -12.79
C LYS A 106 4.71 13.18 -11.77
N VAL A 107 5.56 12.19 -11.48
CA VAL A 107 5.24 11.09 -10.57
C VAL A 107 6.29 11.04 -9.47
N ARG A 108 5.88 10.67 -8.25
CA ARG A 108 6.75 10.31 -7.13
C ARG A 108 6.21 9.07 -6.46
N VAL A 109 7.06 8.11 -6.13
CA VAL A 109 6.63 6.89 -5.43
C VAL A 109 6.48 7.17 -3.94
N LYS A 110 5.29 6.95 -3.39
CA LYS A 110 4.99 7.14 -1.96
C LYS A 110 5.11 5.82 -1.19
N GLU A 111 4.70 4.71 -1.80
CA GLU A 111 4.73 3.40 -1.16
C GLU A 111 5.03 2.29 -2.17
N ILE A 112 5.96 1.42 -1.80
CA ILE A 112 6.10 0.10 -2.41
C ILE A 112 5.82 -0.92 -1.32
N SER A 113 5.01 -1.94 -1.59
CA SER A 113 4.90 -3.10 -0.72
C SER A 113 5.11 -4.40 -1.48
N CYS A 114 5.61 -5.43 -0.78
CA CYS A 114 5.78 -6.78 -1.31
C CYS A 114 5.00 -7.78 -0.42
N HIS A 115 3.89 -8.27 -0.96
CA HIS A 115 3.04 -9.30 -0.35
C HIS A 115 3.48 -10.67 -0.84
N SER A 116 4.25 -11.38 -0.01
CA SER A 116 4.91 -12.63 -0.38
C SER A 116 5.36 -13.43 0.85
N HIS A 117 5.88 -14.63 0.65
CA HIS A 117 6.84 -15.21 1.60
C HIS A 117 8.16 -14.41 1.60
N SER A 118 8.98 -14.57 2.63
CA SER A 118 10.32 -13.98 2.65
C SER A 118 11.31 -14.94 3.31
N GLY A 119 12.57 -14.75 2.94
CA GLY A 119 13.73 -15.41 3.52
C GLY A 119 14.75 -14.36 3.96
N GLY A 120 15.99 -14.79 4.22
CA GLY A 120 17.05 -13.90 4.72
C GLY A 120 17.37 -12.72 3.80
N ASP A 121 17.13 -12.86 2.50
CA ASP A 121 17.42 -11.85 1.48
C ASP A 121 16.15 -11.16 0.92
N GLY A 122 15.06 -11.14 1.70
CA GLY A 122 13.83 -10.41 1.38
C GLY A 122 12.71 -11.24 0.73
N PRO A 123 11.80 -10.59 -0.02
CA PRO A 123 10.69 -11.23 -0.73
C PRO A 123 11.08 -12.43 -1.60
N LEU A 124 10.23 -13.47 -1.62
CA LEU A 124 10.36 -14.63 -2.51
C LEU A 124 9.34 -14.57 -3.63
N GLY A 125 9.82 -14.73 -4.86
CA GLY A 125 9.01 -15.03 -6.04
C GLY A 125 8.69 -16.51 -6.17
N SER A 126 7.88 -16.85 -7.16
CA SER A 126 7.54 -18.23 -7.53
C SER A 126 8.58 -18.89 -8.44
N VAL A 127 9.44 -18.10 -9.07
CA VAL A 127 10.56 -18.54 -9.91
C VAL A 127 11.85 -17.87 -9.48
N ASN A 128 13.00 -18.44 -9.85
CA ASN A 128 14.28 -17.78 -9.63
C ASN A 128 14.36 -16.48 -10.44
N PRO A 129 14.92 -15.40 -9.86
CA PRO A 129 15.01 -14.16 -10.60
C PRO A 129 15.81 -14.26 -11.89
N ALA A 130 15.31 -13.68 -12.98
CA ALA A 130 16.04 -13.62 -14.24
C ALA A 130 17.27 -12.72 -14.14
N ARG A 131 17.26 -11.76 -13.22
CA ARG A 131 18.39 -10.87 -12.91
C ARG A 131 18.69 -10.88 -11.43
N PHE A 132 19.96 -10.77 -11.08
CA PHE A 132 20.42 -10.74 -9.70
C PHE A 132 19.95 -11.97 -8.90
N SER A 133 19.85 -13.13 -9.55
CA SER A 133 19.60 -14.40 -8.86
C SER A 133 20.77 -14.80 -8.00
N PHE A 134 20.47 -15.55 -6.95
CA PHE A 134 21.46 -16.34 -6.25
C PHE A 134 21.79 -17.61 -7.01
N ASP A 135 23.05 -18.03 -6.88
CA ASP A 135 23.55 -19.27 -7.49
C ASP A 135 23.44 -20.45 -6.51
N THR A 136 22.86 -20.23 -5.32
CA THR A 136 22.74 -21.24 -4.26
C THR A 136 21.30 -21.72 -4.06
N PRO A 137 21.09 -23.00 -3.69
CA PRO A 137 19.73 -23.56 -3.53
C PRO A 137 18.89 -22.94 -2.39
N GLY A 138 19.53 -22.32 -1.39
CA GLY A 138 18.86 -21.79 -0.19
C GLY A 138 18.15 -20.45 -0.40
N GLU A 139 18.39 -19.80 -1.54
CA GLU A 139 17.96 -18.43 -1.83
C GLU A 139 16.97 -18.41 -3.02
N PHE A 140 16.34 -19.56 -3.29
CA PHE A 140 15.40 -19.73 -4.40
C PHE A 140 14.31 -18.67 -4.37
N GLY A 141 14.09 -18.01 -5.51
CA GLY A 141 13.07 -16.99 -5.68
C GLY A 141 13.39 -15.62 -5.06
N GLN A 142 14.53 -15.46 -4.38
CA GLN A 142 14.95 -14.18 -3.80
C GLN A 142 15.90 -13.43 -4.74
N MET A 143 15.80 -12.11 -4.76
CA MET A 143 16.70 -11.23 -5.52
C MET A 143 17.84 -10.76 -4.63
N LYS A 144 19.09 -10.84 -5.14
CA LYS A 144 20.28 -10.32 -4.47
C LYS A 144 20.12 -8.84 -4.12
N LEU A 145 20.80 -8.40 -3.07
CA LEU A 145 20.74 -7.02 -2.57
C LEU A 145 21.12 -5.98 -3.64
N GLU A 146 22.05 -6.32 -4.53
CA GLU A 146 22.46 -5.51 -5.68
C GLU A 146 21.29 -5.23 -6.64
N GLY A 147 20.37 -6.20 -6.80
CA GLY A 147 19.17 -6.00 -7.60
C GLY A 147 18.25 -4.95 -6.99
N TRP A 148 18.06 -4.99 -5.67
CA TRP A 148 17.27 -3.97 -4.95
C TRP A 148 17.92 -2.59 -4.99
N GLU A 149 19.25 -2.53 -4.89
CA GLU A 149 20.04 -1.30 -4.97
C GLU A 149 20.02 -0.66 -6.38
N SER A 150 19.81 -1.47 -7.42
CA SER A 150 19.78 -1.00 -8.81
C SER A 150 18.51 -0.23 -9.20
N ILE A 151 17.45 -0.29 -8.38
CA ILE A 151 16.14 0.29 -8.72
C ILE A 151 16.16 1.80 -8.45
N ASP A 152 15.83 2.59 -9.47
CA ASP A 152 15.47 3.99 -9.30
C ASP A 152 13.97 4.13 -9.03
N PHE A 153 13.64 4.22 -7.75
CA PHE A 153 12.27 4.33 -7.28
C PHE A 153 11.65 5.72 -7.51
N ASN A 154 12.45 6.77 -7.72
CA ASN A 154 11.96 8.15 -7.78
C ASN A 154 11.01 8.49 -6.59
N TRP A 155 11.51 8.25 -5.37
CA TRP A 155 10.76 8.41 -4.12
C TRP A 155 10.18 9.81 -3.93
N SER A 156 9.01 9.87 -3.30
CA SER A 156 8.45 11.07 -2.70
C SER A 156 9.36 11.58 -1.59
N SER A 157 9.49 12.91 -1.46
CA SER A 157 10.22 13.53 -0.35
C SER A 157 9.43 13.52 0.97
N ASP A 158 8.12 13.37 0.89
CA ASP A 158 7.25 13.23 2.05
C ASP A 158 7.10 11.75 2.40
N CYS A 159 7.66 11.34 3.55
CA CYS A 159 7.59 10.01 4.19
C CYS A 159 7.34 8.84 3.22
N PRO A 160 8.27 8.52 2.30
CA PRO A 160 8.17 7.35 1.44
C PRO A 160 8.40 6.06 2.24
N ARG A 161 7.78 4.96 1.80
CA ARG A 161 7.86 3.69 2.50
C ARG A 161 8.08 2.50 1.56
N PHE A 162 8.84 1.53 2.04
CA PHE A 162 9.00 0.21 1.44
C PHE A 162 8.61 -0.85 2.48
N ILE A 163 7.61 -1.68 2.20
CA ILE A 163 7.01 -2.59 3.19
C ILE A 163 7.11 -4.05 2.75
N ILE A 164 7.69 -4.90 3.59
CA ILE A 164 7.86 -6.33 3.34
C ILE A 164 6.92 -7.12 4.24
N TYR A 165 5.91 -7.76 3.64
CA TYR A 165 4.93 -8.57 4.34
C TYR A 165 5.27 -10.07 4.31
N GLY A 166 6.55 -10.40 4.48
CA GLY A 166 7.00 -11.79 4.52
C GLY A 166 7.81 -12.11 5.77
N CYS A 167 7.85 -13.42 6.06
CA CYS A 167 8.46 -13.97 7.26
C CYS A 167 9.89 -13.48 7.47
N ASP A 168 10.22 -13.15 8.72
CA ASP A 168 11.59 -12.96 9.21
C ASP A 168 12.37 -11.84 8.48
N SER A 169 11.68 -10.97 7.72
CA SER A 169 12.27 -9.90 6.92
C SER A 169 12.91 -8.78 7.74
N ALA A 170 12.59 -8.68 9.03
CA ALA A 170 13.21 -7.78 9.99
C ALA A 170 13.64 -8.51 11.27
N LEU A 171 14.06 -9.78 11.16
CA LEU A 171 14.43 -10.59 12.31
C LEU A 171 15.68 -10.03 13.03
N GLU A 172 15.56 -9.70 14.31
CA GLU A 172 16.64 -9.08 15.11
C GLU A 172 17.51 -10.07 15.89
N ALA A 173 17.00 -11.29 16.11
CA ALA A 173 17.67 -12.38 16.81
C ALA A 173 17.26 -13.71 16.19
N PRO A 174 18.03 -14.81 16.36
CA PRO A 174 17.63 -16.12 15.87
C PRO A 174 16.22 -16.49 16.33
N PRO A 175 15.42 -17.16 15.48
CA PRO A 175 14.09 -17.61 15.89
C PRO A 175 14.19 -18.56 17.08
N VAL A 176 13.23 -18.53 18.00
CA VAL A 176 13.19 -19.45 19.16
C VAL A 176 13.13 -20.93 18.74
N ASP A 177 12.50 -21.22 17.60
CA ASP A 177 12.44 -22.54 16.97
C ASP A 177 13.75 -22.94 16.26
N HIS A 178 14.67 -22.00 16.05
CA HIS A 178 15.97 -22.20 15.39
C HIS A 178 17.07 -21.37 16.07
N ILE A 179 17.21 -21.51 17.39
CA ILE A 179 18.09 -20.67 18.22
C ILE A 179 19.58 -20.73 17.83
N ASN A 180 20.00 -21.84 17.21
CA ASN A 180 21.37 -22.04 16.72
C ASN A 180 21.57 -21.59 15.27
N SER A 181 20.58 -20.93 14.64
CA SER A 181 20.73 -20.40 13.30
C SER A 181 21.74 -19.26 13.28
N THR A 182 22.86 -19.45 12.60
CA THR A 182 23.90 -18.43 12.42
C THR A 182 23.67 -17.53 11.21
N ASN A 183 22.66 -17.85 10.37
CA ASN A 183 22.43 -17.21 9.07
C ASN A 183 21.15 -16.36 9.04
N TYR A 184 20.64 -15.92 10.19
CA TYR A 184 19.51 -14.99 10.22
C TYR A 184 19.97 -13.61 9.75
N LYS A 185 19.17 -12.97 8.88
CA LYS A 185 19.47 -11.68 8.28
C LYS A 185 18.33 -10.72 8.58
N ASN A 186 18.66 -9.52 9.03
CA ASN A 186 17.71 -8.42 9.13
C ASN A 186 17.69 -7.68 7.79
N PHE A 187 16.97 -8.24 6.81
CA PHE A 187 16.96 -7.71 5.45
C PHE A 187 16.46 -6.27 5.40
N ALA A 188 15.38 -5.93 6.10
CA ALA A 188 14.82 -4.58 6.15
C ALA A 188 15.86 -3.55 6.65
N LYS A 189 16.60 -3.86 7.72
CA LYS A 189 17.67 -3.01 8.22
C LYS A 189 18.77 -2.85 7.18
N THR A 190 19.24 -3.95 6.59
CA THR A 190 20.31 -3.91 5.57
C THR A 190 19.90 -3.09 4.35
N LEU A 191 18.69 -3.32 3.83
CA LEU A 191 18.13 -2.61 2.70
C LEU A 191 18.01 -1.10 2.97
N SER A 192 17.63 -0.72 4.19
CA SER A 192 17.52 0.70 4.58
C SER A 192 18.84 1.47 4.57
N THR A 193 20.00 0.79 4.50
CA THR A 193 21.32 1.46 4.40
C THR A 193 21.70 1.84 2.97
N LYS A 194 20.94 1.36 1.98
CA LYS A 194 21.25 1.57 0.57
C LYS A 194 20.92 2.98 0.13
N LYS A 195 21.74 3.52 -0.78
CA LYS A 195 21.63 4.90 -1.27
C LYS A 195 20.25 5.20 -1.87
N ASN A 196 19.69 4.26 -2.63
CA ASN A 196 18.35 4.40 -3.21
C ASN A 196 17.21 4.20 -2.20
N PHE A 197 17.51 3.93 -0.92
CA PHE A 197 16.59 3.88 0.21
C PHE A 197 16.87 4.97 1.25
N GLU A 198 17.70 5.96 0.92
CA GLU A 198 18.00 7.07 1.83
C GLU A 198 16.71 7.80 2.24
N ASN A 199 16.50 7.93 3.55
CA ASN A 199 15.31 8.55 4.15
C ASN A 199 13.97 7.87 3.80
N VAL A 200 14.00 6.59 3.41
CA VAL A 200 12.82 5.75 3.19
C VAL A 200 12.56 4.91 4.44
N GLU A 201 11.31 4.87 4.90
CA GLU A 201 10.92 3.92 5.93
C GLU A 201 10.89 2.50 5.33
N VAL A 202 11.82 1.65 5.74
CA VAL A 202 11.84 0.23 5.35
C VAL A 202 11.27 -0.62 6.47
N TRP A 203 10.15 -1.27 6.18
CA TRP A 203 9.39 -2.07 7.14
C TRP A 203 9.53 -3.56 6.83
N GLY A 204 9.71 -4.36 7.87
CA GLY A 204 9.68 -5.83 7.78
C GLY A 204 9.09 -6.47 9.02
N GLN A 205 8.80 -7.76 8.91
CA GLN A 205 8.23 -8.53 10.01
C GLN A 205 9.31 -9.11 10.93
N SER A 206 9.09 -8.96 12.24
CA SER A 206 10.00 -9.48 13.27
C SER A 206 9.98 -11.00 13.42
N THR A 207 9.00 -11.67 12.82
CA THR A 207 8.80 -13.12 12.88
C THR A 207 8.00 -13.59 11.65
N LYS A 208 7.24 -14.68 11.75
CA LYS A 208 6.44 -15.21 10.64
C LYS A 208 5.30 -14.29 10.24
N SER A 209 5.00 -14.34 8.95
CA SER A 209 3.87 -13.67 8.31
C SER A 209 2.69 -14.61 8.23
N VAL A 210 1.61 -14.26 8.93
CA VAL A 210 0.38 -15.05 8.97
C VAL A 210 -0.81 -14.21 8.54
N PRO A 211 -1.83 -14.82 7.93
CA PRO A 211 -3.07 -14.13 7.62
C PRO A 211 -3.81 -13.67 8.88
N SER A 212 -4.51 -12.55 8.77
CA SER A 212 -5.47 -12.11 9.79
C SER A 212 -6.62 -11.29 9.18
N PHE A 213 -7.75 -11.25 9.86
CA PHE A 213 -8.84 -10.29 9.62
C PHE A 213 -8.52 -8.90 10.17
N LEU A 214 -7.61 -8.79 11.13
CA LEU A 214 -7.24 -7.52 11.77
C LEU A 214 -5.74 -7.23 11.61
N PRO A 215 -5.34 -5.94 11.55
CA PRO A 215 -3.94 -5.56 11.37
C PRO A 215 -3.12 -5.62 12.67
N ASP A 216 -3.75 -5.83 13.82
CA ASP A 216 -3.17 -5.71 15.16
C ASP A 216 -3.41 -6.93 16.05
N TYR A 217 -4.28 -7.87 15.64
CA TYR A 217 -4.52 -9.16 16.32
C TYR A 217 -4.48 -10.30 15.33
N ARG A 218 -4.10 -11.50 15.78
CA ARG A 218 -4.12 -12.72 14.97
C ARG A 218 -5.49 -13.39 15.03
N ILE A 219 -6.32 -13.11 14.02
CA ILE A 219 -7.68 -13.66 13.90
C ILE A 219 -7.87 -14.20 12.49
N THR A 220 -8.25 -15.46 12.35
CA THR A 220 -8.48 -16.14 11.08
C THR A 220 -9.77 -16.97 11.15
N SER A 221 -10.12 -17.66 10.07
CA SER A 221 -11.24 -18.59 10.04
C SER A 221 -10.76 -19.97 9.62
N ALA A 222 -11.54 -21.00 9.94
CA ALA A 222 -11.21 -22.37 9.57
C ALA A 222 -11.02 -22.51 8.03
N ALA A 223 -11.82 -21.78 7.25
CA ALA A 223 -11.68 -21.74 5.79
C ALA A 223 -10.31 -21.19 5.35
N ARG A 224 -9.84 -20.09 5.96
CA ARG A 224 -8.53 -19.48 5.68
C ARG A 224 -7.37 -20.38 6.10
N ASP A 225 -7.52 -21.10 7.22
CA ASP A 225 -6.54 -22.09 7.66
C ASP A 225 -6.44 -23.27 6.68
N MET A 226 -7.56 -23.64 6.04
CA MET A 226 -7.62 -24.60 4.93
C MET A 226 -7.22 -23.99 3.57
N ARG A 227 -6.65 -22.78 3.54
CA ARG A 227 -6.23 -22.04 2.34
C ARG A 227 -7.37 -21.66 1.38
N THR A 228 -8.57 -21.49 1.89
CA THR A 228 -9.76 -21.03 1.16
C THR A 228 -10.37 -19.80 1.84
N GLY A 229 -11.42 -19.18 1.29
CA GLY A 229 -12.14 -18.11 2.00
C GLY A 229 -11.40 -16.78 2.17
N TRP A 230 -10.31 -16.56 1.42
CA TRP A 230 -9.54 -15.31 1.44
C TRP A 230 -10.37 -14.08 1.02
N TRP A 231 -11.41 -14.30 0.21
CA TRP A 231 -12.35 -13.26 -0.27
C TRP A 231 -13.36 -12.81 0.79
N ALA A 232 -13.54 -13.57 1.87
CA ALA A 232 -14.47 -13.23 2.92
C ALA A 232 -13.78 -12.27 3.88
N GLY A 233 -14.09 -10.98 3.81
CA GLY A 233 -13.53 -9.94 4.69
C GLY A 233 -12.10 -9.52 4.36
N GLU A 234 -11.58 -8.56 5.13
CA GLU A 234 -10.22 -8.02 4.96
C GLU A 234 -9.15 -9.08 5.22
N THR A 235 -8.04 -8.96 4.50
CA THR A 235 -6.90 -9.87 4.64
C THR A 235 -5.64 -9.07 4.94
N TYR A 236 -5.05 -9.35 6.09
CA TYR A 236 -3.81 -8.76 6.57
C TYR A 236 -2.72 -9.81 6.69
N GLN A 237 -1.48 -9.40 6.47
CA GLN A 237 -0.30 -10.22 6.73
C GLN A 237 0.41 -9.71 7.97
N ILE A 238 0.02 -10.19 9.15
CA ILE A 238 0.58 -9.73 10.43
C ILE A 238 1.82 -10.55 10.79
N ALA A 239 2.71 -9.97 11.58
CA ALA A 239 3.75 -10.74 12.25
C ALA A 239 3.12 -11.51 13.44
N ALA A 240 3.29 -12.82 13.50
CA ALA A 240 2.88 -13.64 14.65
C ALA A 240 3.70 -14.93 14.77
N GLY A 241 3.68 -15.56 15.95
CA GLY A 241 4.32 -16.86 16.15
C GLY A 241 3.63 -17.99 15.37
N MET A 242 4.35 -19.05 14.97
CA MET A 242 3.73 -20.20 14.27
C MET A 242 2.73 -20.96 15.14
N GLY A 243 3.03 -21.11 16.43
CA GLY A 243 2.13 -21.73 17.39
C GLY A 243 0.88 -20.87 17.59
N GLY A 244 -0.31 -21.47 17.44
CA GLY A 244 -1.57 -20.77 17.67
C GLY A 244 -2.64 -20.97 16.60
N GLY A 245 -2.43 -21.82 15.58
CA GLY A 245 -3.38 -22.06 14.46
C GLY A 245 -4.85 -22.02 14.88
N TRP A 246 -5.29 -22.96 15.73
CA TRP A 246 -6.66 -23.01 16.23
C TRP A 246 -7.05 -21.92 17.24
N LYS A 247 -6.08 -21.32 17.95
CA LYS A 247 -6.35 -20.19 18.86
C LYS A 247 -6.65 -18.91 18.09
N ALA A 248 -6.11 -18.78 16.89
CA ALA A 248 -6.42 -17.67 15.99
C ALA A 248 -7.75 -17.89 15.26
N THR A 249 -8.25 -19.12 15.18
CA THR A 249 -9.46 -19.45 14.43
C THR A 249 -10.71 -18.97 15.17
N ASP A 250 -11.42 -18.01 14.59
CA ASP A 250 -12.78 -17.63 15.01
C ASP A 250 -13.77 -18.71 14.54
N ILE A 251 -14.00 -19.70 15.41
CA ILE A 251 -14.90 -20.84 15.15
C ILE A 251 -16.37 -20.42 15.15
N GLY A 252 -16.72 -19.28 15.77
CA GLY A 252 -18.09 -18.79 15.88
C GLY A 252 -18.52 -17.80 14.79
N GLY A 253 -17.59 -17.34 13.95
CA GLY A 253 -17.83 -16.29 12.97
C GLY A 253 -18.21 -14.95 13.61
N TYR A 254 -17.79 -14.72 14.85
CA TYR A 254 -18.18 -13.56 15.67
C TYR A 254 -17.61 -12.26 15.09
N ILE A 255 -16.39 -12.31 14.57
CA ILE A 255 -15.71 -11.19 13.90
C ILE A 255 -16.24 -11.03 12.47
N THR A 256 -16.56 -12.13 11.79
CA THR A 256 -17.14 -12.09 10.42
C THR A 256 -18.58 -11.57 10.40
N ASN A 257 -19.32 -11.65 11.52
CA ASN A 257 -20.74 -11.31 11.63
C ASN A 257 -21.02 -10.03 12.45
N HIS A 258 -20.12 -9.05 12.44
CA HIS A 258 -20.36 -7.68 12.94
C HIS A 258 -20.10 -7.36 14.43
N ARG A 259 -19.10 -7.94 15.09
CA ARG A 259 -18.63 -7.40 16.38
C ARG A 259 -17.12 -7.15 16.41
N THR A 260 -16.73 -5.88 16.28
CA THR A 260 -15.43 -5.32 16.68
C THR A 260 -15.39 -5.05 18.18
N ASP A 261 -15.96 -5.94 18.99
CA ASP A 261 -15.90 -5.78 20.45
C ASP A 261 -14.45 -5.99 20.89
N GLN A 262 -13.78 -4.87 21.16
CA GLN A 262 -12.37 -4.84 21.51
C GLN A 262 -12.07 -5.73 22.72
N LYS A 263 -12.99 -5.80 23.69
CA LYS A 263 -12.82 -6.63 24.88
C LYS A 263 -12.84 -8.12 24.51
N TYR A 264 -13.76 -8.53 23.63
CA TYR A 264 -13.79 -9.91 23.14
C TYR A 264 -12.50 -10.25 22.39
N ILE A 265 -12.02 -9.34 21.53
CA ILE A 265 -10.78 -9.53 20.77
C ILE A 265 -9.59 -9.75 21.70
N GLU A 266 -9.42 -8.89 22.69
CA GLU A 266 -8.32 -8.93 23.66
C GLU A 266 -8.34 -10.19 24.54
N GLU A 267 -9.53 -10.68 24.88
CA GLU A 267 -9.69 -11.87 25.74
C GLU A 267 -9.43 -13.19 25.00
N HIS A 268 -9.62 -13.24 23.68
CA HIS A 268 -9.65 -14.49 22.91
C HIS A 268 -8.53 -14.64 21.89
N PHE A 269 -7.89 -13.56 21.44
CA PHE A 269 -6.91 -13.61 20.36
C PHE A 269 -5.58 -12.99 20.74
N ASP A 270 -4.50 -13.56 20.20
CA ASP A 270 -3.15 -13.06 20.45
C ASP A 270 -2.92 -11.73 19.70
N PRO A 271 -2.32 -10.71 20.34
CA PRO A 271 -1.92 -9.50 19.65
C PRO A 271 -0.82 -9.82 18.62
N ALA A 272 -0.85 -9.09 17.51
CA ALA A 272 0.17 -9.16 16.49
C ALA A 272 1.53 -8.79 17.09
N LYS A 273 2.57 -9.51 16.67
CA LYS A 273 3.95 -9.12 16.94
C LYS A 273 4.28 -7.87 16.13
N PRO A 274 5.25 -7.06 16.59
CA PRO A 274 5.58 -5.83 15.88
C PRO A 274 6.23 -6.11 14.53
N MET A 275 5.96 -5.25 13.55
CA MET A 275 6.88 -4.97 12.47
C MET A 275 7.93 -3.96 12.95
N HIS A 276 9.13 -4.05 12.39
CA HIS A 276 10.19 -3.09 12.65
C HIS A 276 10.37 -2.17 11.45
N CYS A 277 10.58 -0.89 11.74
CA CYS A 277 10.81 0.16 10.75
C CYS A 277 12.24 0.69 10.90
N TYR A 278 12.97 0.72 9.79
CA TYR A 278 14.33 1.23 9.72
C TYR A 278 14.41 2.41 8.75
N ILE A 279 15.24 3.40 9.08
CA ILE A 279 15.69 4.46 8.17
C ILE A 279 17.20 4.53 8.28
N ASN A 280 17.91 4.48 7.15
CA ASN A 280 19.37 4.61 7.08
C ASN A 280 20.10 3.64 8.05
N GLY A 281 19.58 2.42 8.20
CA GLY A 281 20.12 1.38 9.10
C GLY A 281 19.69 1.49 10.57
N VAL A 282 18.99 2.55 10.97
CA VAL A 282 18.56 2.80 12.35
C VAL A 282 17.10 2.38 12.53
N LYS A 283 16.82 1.57 13.55
CA LYS A 283 15.44 1.23 13.93
C LYS A 283 14.77 2.47 14.53
N ILE A 284 13.74 2.99 13.86
CA ILE A 284 13.00 4.16 14.33
C ILE A 284 11.66 3.81 14.98
N ARG A 285 11.13 2.60 14.72
CA ARG A 285 9.84 2.16 15.27
C ARG A 285 9.75 0.64 15.36
N SER A 286 8.94 0.17 16.32
CA SER A 286 8.50 -1.21 16.46
C SER A 286 7.02 -1.24 16.85
N THR A 287 6.14 -1.63 15.94
CA THR A 287 4.67 -1.61 16.14
C THR A 287 3.98 -2.55 15.16
N HIS A 288 2.71 -2.91 15.38
CA HIS A 288 1.93 -3.73 14.44
C HIS A 288 1.59 -2.95 13.16
N GLN A 289 1.20 -3.66 12.09
CA GLN A 289 0.90 -3.03 10.80
C GLN A 289 -0.31 -2.07 10.84
N GLY A 290 -1.14 -2.16 11.88
CA GLY A 290 -2.22 -1.18 12.14
C GLY A 290 -1.75 0.29 12.08
N TYR A 291 -0.47 0.58 12.36
CA TYR A 291 0.11 1.92 12.21
C TYR A 291 -0.20 2.59 10.85
N PHE A 292 -0.23 1.83 9.75
CA PHE A 292 -0.62 2.36 8.45
C PHE A 292 -1.82 1.63 7.83
N ASN A 293 -2.24 0.48 8.36
CA ASN A 293 -3.34 -0.33 7.84
C ASN A 293 -4.65 -0.22 8.60
N ASP A 294 -4.65 0.36 9.80
CA ASP A 294 -5.90 0.48 10.56
C ASP A 294 -6.77 1.60 10.00
N HIS A 295 -8.01 1.26 9.72
CA HIS A 295 -9.02 2.16 9.20
C HIS A 295 -10.36 1.99 9.94
N ARG A 296 -10.34 1.36 11.11
CA ARG A 296 -11.50 1.17 11.99
C ARG A 296 -11.88 2.45 12.76
N ASN A 297 -11.63 3.63 12.17
CA ASN A 297 -11.92 4.94 12.78
C ASN A 297 -13.34 5.42 12.44
#